data_AF-A0AA39IL31-F1
#
_entry.id   AF-A0AA39IL31-F1
#
_cell.length_a   1.000
_cell.length_b   1.000
_cell.length_c   1.000
_cell.angle_alpha   90.00
_cell.angle_beta   90.00
_cell.angle_gamma   90.00
#
_symmetry.space_group_name_H-M   'P 1'
#
loop_
_entity.id
_entity.type
_entity.pdbx_description
1 polymer ?
#
loop_
_entity_poly.entity_id
_entity_poly.type
_entity_poly.pdbx_seq_one_letter_code
_entity_poly.pdbx_strand_id
1 'polypeptide(L)'
;MSFNPNFEEIGTAFIQHYYSKFDVSDITARSQGLSDLYDPQNSYLTFEGNQVRGRDQILQKFASLTFKNIQRAVTKTDCQPLADGSIVVAVFGQLKTDEDPIQSYNQFFILKPNGASFYIANEIFRLVMNSTASKGKQATRGQKLIDAENRETILYYSAASVITSGLFAILSLVIFTAGTYEWLGWFLAVLAQAISLFVMQSMRKDIRNQKNQVVDAGIDLNDSGTLGESCKDAIIVSSLVQLVACFWTKIFFLLAVIPAYGFFKLWTKILAPWFFAEAPQEEVDEKKLRKKERIKYKRF
;
A
#
# COMPACT_ATOMS: atom_id res chain seq x y z
N MET A 1 31.20 -18.42 -21.00
CA MET A 1 29.86 -18.35 -20.41
C MET A 1 28.98 -19.33 -21.17
N SER A 2 28.25 -20.19 -20.47
CA SER A 2 27.39 -21.22 -21.07
C SER A 2 25.94 -20.92 -20.72
N PHE A 3 25.36 -19.89 -21.33
CA PHE A 3 23.95 -19.57 -21.11
C PHE A 3 23.06 -20.68 -21.66
N ASN A 4 22.04 -21.08 -20.90
CA ASN A 4 21.06 -22.05 -21.38
C ASN A 4 20.05 -21.35 -22.30
N PRO A 5 19.91 -21.72 -23.59
CA PRO A 5 18.97 -21.06 -24.50
C PRO A 5 17.49 -21.37 -24.20
N ASN A 6 17.20 -22.47 -23.49
CA ASN A 6 15.85 -22.93 -23.19
C ASN A 6 15.40 -22.51 -21.78
N PHE A 7 16.04 -21.50 -21.20
CA PHE A 7 15.85 -21.10 -19.80
C PHE A 7 14.40 -20.78 -19.43
N GLU A 8 13.64 -20.15 -20.34
CA GLU A 8 12.26 -19.73 -20.11
C GLU A 8 11.29 -20.92 -20.08
N GLU A 9 11.47 -21.88 -21.00
CA GLU A 9 10.67 -23.11 -21.05
C GLU A 9 10.96 -23.98 -19.83
N ILE A 10 12.24 -24.18 -19.50
CA ILE A 10 12.68 -24.97 -18.34
C ILE A 10 12.16 -24.32 -17.05
N GLY A 11 12.33 -23.00 -16.89
CA GLY A 11 11.86 -22.30 -15.70
C GLY A 11 10.34 -22.38 -15.52
N THR A 12 9.56 -22.17 -16.59
CA THR A 12 8.10 -22.27 -16.55
C THR A 12 7.62 -23.68 -16.22
N ALA A 13 8.20 -24.70 -16.87
CA ALA A 13 7.86 -26.10 -16.61
C ALA A 13 8.25 -26.52 -15.18
N PHE A 14 9.40 -26.05 -14.69
CA PHE A 14 9.84 -26.28 -13.33
C PHE A 14 8.86 -25.73 -12.30
N ILE A 15 8.35 -24.50 -12.48
CA ILE A 15 7.38 -23.90 -11.54
C ILE A 15 6.07 -24.70 -11.48
N GLN A 16 5.55 -25.14 -12.62
CA GLN A 16 4.38 -26.01 -12.66
C GLN A 16 4.64 -27.33 -11.94
N HIS A 17 5.81 -27.94 -12.17
CA HIS A 17 6.19 -29.17 -11.51
C HIS A 17 6.33 -28.98 -9.98
N TYR A 18 7.06 -27.96 -9.54
CA TYR A 18 7.31 -27.65 -8.14
C TYR A 18 5.99 -27.47 -7.37
N TYR A 19 5.08 -26.62 -7.86
CA TYR A 19 3.80 -26.40 -7.18
C TYR A 19 2.89 -27.62 -7.20
N SER A 20 2.94 -28.46 -8.26
CA SER A 20 2.21 -29.74 -8.25
C SER A 20 2.65 -30.69 -7.14
N LYS A 21 3.90 -30.58 -6.68
CA LYS A 21 4.45 -31.38 -5.57
C LYS A 21 4.28 -30.69 -4.22
N PHE A 22 4.39 -29.37 -4.17
CA PHE A 22 4.29 -28.60 -2.93
C PHE A 22 2.83 -28.51 -2.43
N ASP A 23 1.87 -28.28 -3.33
CA ASP A 23 0.50 -27.90 -2.96
C ASP A 23 -0.40 -29.09 -2.58
N VAL A 24 0.18 -30.28 -2.42
CA VAL A 24 -0.54 -31.46 -1.90
C VAL A 24 -0.84 -31.31 -0.41
N SER A 25 -1.97 -31.85 0.03
CA SER A 25 -2.43 -31.75 1.43
C SER A 25 -1.68 -32.68 2.40
N ASP A 26 -1.15 -33.79 1.89
CA ASP A 26 -0.37 -34.75 2.68
C ASP A 26 1.09 -34.28 2.82
N ILE A 27 1.52 -34.02 4.06
CA ILE A 27 2.87 -33.55 4.41
C ILE A 27 3.95 -34.56 4.00
N THR A 28 3.67 -35.86 4.11
CA THR A 28 4.60 -36.92 3.73
C THR A 28 4.77 -36.95 2.22
N ALA A 29 3.65 -36.89 1.48
CA ALA A 29 3.67 -36.84 0.02
C ALA A 29 4.37 -35.57 -0.50
N ARG A 30 4.16 -34.42 0.15
CA ARG A 30 4.87 -33.16 -0.13
C ARG A 30 6.37 -33.33 0.02
N SER A 31 6.81 -33.87 1.17
CA SER A 31 8.23 -34.03 1.49
C SER A 31 8.92 -34.99 0.53
N GLN A 32 8.27 -36.12 0.21
CA GLN A 32 8.78 -37.08 -0.77
C GLN A 32 8.85 -36.49 -2.18
N GLY A 33 7.78 -35.78 -2.61
CA GLY A 33 7.71 -35.18 -3.94
C GLY A 33 8.71 -34.04 -4.17
N LEU A 34 9.17 -33.39 -3.12
CA LEU A 34 10.14 -32.29 -3.18
C LEU A 34 11.59 -32.75 -2.93
N SER A 35 11.81 -33.92 -2.33
CA SER A 35 13.14 -34.41 -1.93
C SER A 35 14.16 -34.35 -3.07
N ASP A 36 13.80 -34.84 -4.24
CA ASP A 36 14.73 -34.97 -5.37
C ASP A 36 15.01 -33.64 -6.09
N LEU A 37 14.30 -32.57 -5.73
CA LEU A 37 14.53 -31.22 -6.26
C LEU A 37 15.66 -30.50 -5.54
N TYR A 38 16.10 -30.98 -4.36
CA TYR A 38 17.15 -30.35 -3.57
C TYR A 38 18.38 -31.24 -3.46
N ASP A 39 19.56 -30.61 -3.53
CA ASP A 39 20.83 -31.26 -3.26
C ASP A 39 20.98 -31.51 -1.74
N PRO A 40 21.56 -32.66 -1.34
CA PRO A 40 21.74 -33.00 0.08
C PRO A 40 22.53 -31.94 0.88
N GLN A 41 23.48 -31.23 0.25
CA GLN A 41 24.41 -30.34 0.96
C GLN A 41 24.40 -28.89 0.45
N ASN A 42 24.08 -28.66 -0.82
CA ASN A 42 24.35 -27.39 -1.51
C ASN A 42 23.08 -26.62 -1.90
N SER A 43 21.91 -27.05 -1.43
CA SER A 43 20.68 -26.29 -1.52
C SER A 43 20.51 -25.35 -0.33
N TYR A 44 20.10 -24.12 -0.59
CA TYR A 44 19.77 -23.13 0.44
C TYR A 44 18.31 -22.70 0.31
N LEU A 45 17.60 -22.64 1.43
CA LEU A 45 16.27 -22.06 1.51
C LEU A 45 16.30 -20.89 2.47
N THR A 46 15.73 -19.75 2.08
CA THR A 46 15.35 -18.68 3.00
C THR A 46 13.83 -18.55 2.98
N PHE A 47 13.19 -18.94 4.07
CA PHE A 47 11.73 -18.92 4.20
C PHE A 47 11.32 -17.91 5.27
N GLU A 48 10.64 -16.83 4.87
CA GLU A 48 10.22 -15.75 5.80
C GLU A 48 11.41 -15.19 6.62
N GLY A 49 12.59 -15.09 6.00
CA GLY A 49 13.82 -14.62 6.64
C GLY A 49 14.62 -15.68 7.40
N ASN A 50 14.07 -16.87 7.64
CA ASN A 50 14.79 -17.97 8.27
C ASN A 50 15.54 -18.79 7.21
N GLN A 51 16.86 -18.82 7.30
CA GLN A 51 17.70 -19.56 6.36
C GLN A 51 18.04 -20.96 6.89
N VAL A 52 17.94 -21.96 6.01
CA VAL A 52 18.37 -23.35 6.24
C VAL A 52 19.17 -23.87 5.04
N ARG A 53 19.99 -24.90 5.26
CA ARG A 53 20.86 -25.47 4.22
C ARG A 53 20.76 -27.00 4.19
N GLY A 54 20.78 -27.54 2.99
CA GLY A 54 20.73 -28.98 2.73
C GLY A 54 19.31 -29.51 2.73
N ARG A 55 19.08 -30.52 1.90
CA ARG A 55 17.75 -31.12 1.67
C ARG A 55 17.02 -31.47 2.96
N ASP A 56 17.67 -32.15 3.91
CA ASP A 56 16.98 -32.66 5.09
C ASP A 56 16.44 -31.53 5.98
N GLN A 57 17.20 -30.43 6.15
CA GLN A 57 16.73 -29.25 6.88
C GLN A 57 15.62 -28.50 6.14
N ILE A 58 15.71 -28.44 4.81
CA ILE A 58 14.68 -27.84 3.95
C ILE A 58 13.36 -28.62 4.08
N LEU A 59 13.41 -29.95 3.98
CA LEU A 59 12.22 -30.81 4.14
C LEU A 59 11.65 -30.72 5.56
N GLN A 60 12.50 -30.65 6.59
CA GLN A 60 12.06 -30.42 7.96
C GLN A 60 11.35 -29.05 8.11
N LYS A 61 11.86 -28.00 7.45
CA LYS A 61 11.20 -26.69 7.43
C LYS A 61 9.82 -26.77 6.77
N PHE A 62 9.68 -27.48 5.66
CA PHE A 62 8.38 -27.68 5.01
C PHE A 62 7.41 -28.53 5.84
N ALA A 63 7.90 -29.54 6.55
CA ALA A 63 7.11 -30.34 7.47
C ALA A 63 6.62 -29.54 8.70
N SER A 64 7.30 -28.46 9.07
CA SER A 64 6.89 -27.57 10.16
C SER A 64 5.76 -26.60 9.80
N LEU A 65 5.39 -26.50 8.53
CA LEU A 65 4.32 -25.62 8.07
C LEU A 65 2.95 -26.18 8.50
N THR A 66 2.10 -25.33 9.09
CA THR A 66 0.87 -25.76 9.77
C THR A 66 -0.37 -25.78 8.87
N PHE A 67 -0.28 -25.30 7.64
CA PHE A 67 -1.43 -25.29 6.72
C PHE A 67 -1.70 -26.69 6.18
N LYS A 68 -2.99 -27.01 5.95
CA LYS A 68 -3.40 -28.29 5.35
C LYS A 68 -3.56 -28.17 3.84
N ASN A 69 -4.23 -27.12 3.38
CA ASN A 69 -4.47 -26.85 1.97
C ASN A 69 -3.83 -25.54 1.58
N ILE A 70 -3.32 -25.49 0.36
CA ILE A 70 -2.82 -24.26 -0.26
C ILE A 70 -3.35 -24.18 -1.68
N GLN A 71 -3.81 -23.01 -2.07
CA GLN A 71 -4.22 -22.69 -3.43
C GLN A 71 -3.38 -21.51 -3.92
N ARG A 72 -2.85 -21.62 -5.14
CA ARG A 72 -2.00 -20.58 -5.73
C ARG A 72 -2.60 -20.02 -7.00
N ALA A 73 -2.45 -18.71 -7.17
CA ALA A 73 -2.69 -18.00 -8.41
C ALA A 73 -1.38 -17.29 -8.80
N VAL A 74 -0.59 -17.94 -9.67
CA VAL A 74 0.64 -17.34 -10.22
C VAL A 74 0.23 -16.23 -11.20
N THR A 75 0.64 -14.99 -10.92
CA THR A 75 0.39 -13.84 -11.79
C THR A 75 1.45 -13.71 -12.87
N LYS A 76 2.72 -13.94 -12.53
CA LYS A 76 3.84 -13.82 -13.46
C LYS A 76 4.99 -14.73 -13.05
N THR A 77 5.71 -15.22 -14.04
CA THR A 77 6.99 -15.91 -13.87
C THR A 77 7.96 -15.31 -14.87
N ASP A 78 9.12 -14.87 -14.38
CA ASP A 78 10.20 -14.32 -15.19
C ASP A 78 11.44 -15.20 -15.00
N CYS A 79 12.11 -15.53 -16.10
CA CYS A 79 13.28 -16.40 -16.09
C CYS A 79 14.48 -15.68 -16.71
N GLN A 80 15.69 -15.92 -16.21
CA GLN A 80 16.92 -15.41 -16.81
C GLN A 80 18.02 -16.48 -16.78
N PRO A 81 18.82 -16.61 -17.85
CA PRO A 81 19.96 -17.51 -17.86
C PRO A 81 21.17 -16.89 -17.12
N LEU A 82 21.94 -17.72 -16.43
CA LEU A 82 23.21 -17.36 -15.81
C LEU A 82 24.40 -17.90 -16.62
N ALA A 83 25.57 -17.31 -16.40
CA ALA A 83 26.79 -17.59 -17.16
C ALA A 83 27.34 -19.02 -16.99
N ASP A 84 26.91 -19.73 -15.95
CA ASP A 84 27.28 -21.11 -15.62
C ASP A 84 26.24 -22.15 -16.09
N GLY A 85 25.22 -21.73 -16.84
CA GLY A 85 24.12 -22.58 -17.32
C GLY A 85 22.98 -22.73 -16.32
N SER A 86 23.11 -22.12 -15.13
CA SER A 86 22.01 -22.01 -14.17
C SER A 86 20.92 -21.07 -14.68
N ILE A 87 19.73 -21.16 -14.08
CA ILE A 87 18.57 -20.34 -14.44
C ILE A 87 18.04 -19.69 -13.17
N VAL A 88 17.89 -18.37 -13.19
CA VAL A 88 17.13 -17.65 -12.15
C VAL A 88 15.67 -17.64 -12.56
N VAL A 89 14.80 -17.98 -11.63
CA VAL A 89 13.34 -17.94 -11.81
C VAL A 89 12.75 -17.06 -10.72
N ALA A 90 12.05 -16.00 -11.11
CA ALA A 90 11.28 -15.15 -10.22
C ALA A 90 9.79 -15.44 -10.41
N VAL A 91 9.09 -15.73 -9.32
CA VAL A 91 7.66 -16.04 -9.31
C VAL A 91 6.94 -15.01 -8.47
N PHE A 92 5.88 -14.46 -9.05
CA PHE A 92 4.96 -13.53 -8.41
C PHE A 92 3.57 -14.15 -8.42
N GLY A 93 2.87 -14.05 -7.30
CA GLY A 93 1.53 -14.62 -7.22
C GLY A 93 0.81 -14.30 -5.94
N GLN A 94 -0.35 -14.92 -5.83
CA GLN A 94 -1.16 -14.95 -4.62
C GLN A 94 -1.33 -16.39 -4.17
N LEU A 95 -1.43 -16.58 -2.86
CA LEU A 95 -1.75 -17.86 -2.25
C LEU A 95 -2.87 -17.71 -1.22
N LYS A 96 -3.61 -18.78 -1.00
CA LYS A 96 -4.57 -18.93 0.09
C LYS A 96 -4.25 -20.23 0.81
N THR A 97 -3.97 -20.16 2.10
CA THR A 97 -3.81 -21.33 2.98
C THR A 97 -5.08 -21.54 3.78
N ASP A 98 -5.64 -22.74 3.74
CA ASP A 98 -6.87 -23.10 4.47
C ASP A 98 -7.99 -22.03 4.37
N GLU A 99 -8.39 -21.44 5.50
CA GLU A 99 -9.37 -20.34 5.58
C GLU A 99 -8.73 -18.97 5.82
N ASP A 100 -7.41 -18.87 5.72
CA ASP A 100 -6.70 -17.61 5.86
C ASP A 100 -7.01 -16.67 4.68
N PRO A 101 -6.85 -15.34 4.88
CA PRO A 101 -6.94 -14.38 3.80
C PRO A 101 -5.96 -14.68 2.66
N ILE A 102 -6.32 -14.29 1.43
CA ILE A 102 -5.42 -14.35 0.29
C ILE A 102 -4.22 -13.43 0.55
N GLN A 103 -3.01 -13.95 0.39
CA GLN A 103 -1.76 -13.22 0.56
C GLN A 103 -0.96 -13.21 -0.74
N SER A 104 -0.32 -12.08 -1.04
CA SER A 104 0.62 -12.00 -2.15
C SER A 104 1.97 -12.55 -1.70
N TYR A 105 2.71 -13.20 -2.60
CA TYR A 105 4.02 -13.76 -2.30
C TYR A 105 4.96 -13.59 -3.49
N ASN A 106 6.24 -13.54 -3.16
CA ASN A 106 7.34 -13.61 -4.11
C ASN A 106 8.17 -14.86 -3.78
N GLN A 107 8.54 -15.61 -4.80
CA GLN A 107 9.42 -16.76 -4.65
C GLN A 107 10.49 -16.74 -5.73
N PHE A 108 11.73 -16.96 -5.34
CA PHE A 108 12.88 -16.93 -6.23
C PHE A 108 13.60 -18.27 -6.17
N PHE A 109 14.00 -18.77 -7.34
CA PHE A 109 14.77 -20.00 -7.47
C PHE A 109 16.03 -19.76 -8.29
N ILE A 110 17.10 -20.44 -7.92
CA ILE A 110 18.26 -20.66 -8.79
C ILE A 110 18.30 -22.15 -9.10
N LEU A 111 18.04 -22.49 -10.35
CA LEU A 111 18.12 -23.85 -10.86
C LEU A 111 19.52 -24.07 -11.40
N LYS A 112 20.25 -25.04 -10.84
CA LYS A 112 21.60 -25.37 -11.28
C LYS A 112 21.59 -26.69 -12.04
N PRO A 113 22.28 -26.78 -13.20
CA PRO A 113 22.35 -28.01 -13.96
C PRO A 113 23.07 -29.10 -13.16
N ASN A 114 22.55 -30.32 -13.24
CA ASN A 114 23.16 -31.55 -12.75
C ASN A 114 23.07 -32.62 -13.84
N GLY A 115 24.06 -32.63 -14.73
CA GLY A 115 24.02 -33.45 -15.95
C GLY A 115 22.88 -33.02 -16.87
N ALA A 116 21.90 -33.90 -17.06
CA ALA A 116 20.73 -33.64 -17.91
C ALA A 116 19.52 -33.06 -17.14
N SER A 117 19.61 -32.92 -15.82
CA SER A 117 18.54 -32.40 -14.97
C SER A 117 18.94 -31.09 -14.28
N PHE A 118 18.02 -30.52 -13.51
CA PHE A 118 18.25 -29.34 -12.68
C PHE A 118 17.88 -29.65 -11.23
N TYR A 119 18.57 -29.01 -10.30
CA TYR A 119 18.18 -28.97 -8.90
C TYR A 119 18.12 -27.53 -8.40
N ILE A 120 17.42 -27.31 -7.30
CA ILE A 120 17.26 -26.00 -6.66
C ILE A 120 18.49 -25.72 -5.81
N ALA A 121 19.40 -24.89 -6.32
CA ALA A 121 20.57 -24.45 -5.55
C ALA A 121 20.18 -23.41 -4.49
N ASN A 122 19.29 -22.49 -4.83
CA ASN A 122 18.82 -21.46 -3.92
C ASN A 122 17.32 -21.27 -4.07
N GLU A 123 16.63 -21.15 -2.96
CA GLU A 123 15.23 -20.74 -2.88
C GLU A 123 15.07 -19.61 -1.86
N ILE A 124 14.32 -18.58 -2.25
CA ILE A 124 13.88 -17.54 -1.32
C ILE A 124 12.38 -17.43 -1.44
N PHE A 125 11.66 -17.67 -0.34
CA PHE A 125 10.23 -17.45 -0.25
C PHE A 125 9.95 -16.31 0.73
N ARG A 126 9.15 -15.36 0.27
CA ARG A 126 8.66 -14.26 1.10
C ARG A 126 7.22 -13.93 0.75
N LEU A 127 6.36 -13.94 1.76
CA LEU A 127 5.07 -13.28 1.70
C LEU A 127 5.33 -11.79 1.48
N VAL A 128 4.67 -11.24 0.47
CA VAL A 128 4.62 -9.79 0.31
C VAL A 128 3.75 -9.31 1.47
N MET A 129 4.43 -8.91 2.55
CA MET A 129 3.84 -7.96 3.48
C MET A 129 3.60 -6.72 2.65
N ASN A 130 2.37 -6.57 2.19
CA ASN A 130 1.94 -5.26 1.79
C ASN A 130 2.18 -4.38 3.02
N SER A 131 3.17 -3.48 3.01
CA SER A 131 3.13 -2.32 3.92
C SER A 131 1.98 -1.39 3.52
N THR A 132 1.34 -1.68 2.38
CA THR A 132 -0.06 -1.39 2.08
C THR A 132 -0.96 -2.56 2.48
N ALA A 133 -0.85 -3.08 3.71
CA ALA A 133 -1.70 -4.12 4.32
C ALA A 133 -2.79 -4.64 3.36
N SER A 134 -4.01 -4.18 3.50
CA SER A 134 -4.70 -3.58 2.36
C SER A 134 -4.43 -2.08 2.57
N LYS A 135 -5.37 -1.18 2.36
CA LYS A 135 -5.62 -0.35 3.54
C LYS A 135 -5.99 -1.36 4.63
N GLY A 136 -5.01 -1.82 5.41
CA GLY A 136 -5.28 -2.47 6.66
C GLY A 136 -6.29 -1.53 7.26
N LYS A 137 -7.52 -2.02 7.44
CA LYS A 137 -8.39 -1.44 8.43
C LYS A 137 -7.48 -1.31 9.64
N GLN A 138 -6.98 -0.10 9.85
CA GLN A 138 -6.14 0.33 10.93
C GLN A 138 -6.86 -0.18 12.16
N ALA A 139 -6.41 -1.33 12.67
CA ALA A 139 -7.18 -2.31 13.45
C ALA A 139 -8.68 -1.95 13.57
N THR A 140 -9.51 -2.14 12.51
CA THR A 140 -10.82 -1.45 12.31
C THR A 140 -11.32 -0.82 13.60
N ARG A 141 -10.95 0.44 13.87
CA ARG A 141 -11.68 1.23 14.85
C ARG A 141 -13.12 1.08 14.40
N GLY A 142 -13.97 0.44 15.21
CA GLY A 142 -15.31 0.08 14.75
C GLY A 142 -16.00 1.31 14.18
N GLN A 143 -16.85 1.19 13.17
CA GLN A 143 -17.52 2.36 12.55
C GLN A 143 -18.15 3.30 13.60
N LYS A 144 -18.60 2.75 14.73
CA LYS A 144 -19.07 3.52 15.90
C LYS A 144 -17.97 4.35 16.58
N LEU A 145 -16.77 3.79 16.75
CA LEU A 145 -15.62 4.48 17.31
C LEU A 145 -15.13 5.58 16.36
N ILE A 146 -15.09 5.31 15.05
CA ILE A 146 -14.71 6.33 14.05
C ILE A 146 -15.71 7.48 14.03
N ASP A 147 -17.03 7.22 14.06
CA ASP A 147 -18.03 8.32 14.16
C ASP A 147 -17.78 9.13 15.43
N ALA A 148 -17.66 8.47 16.60
CA ALA A 148 -17.42 9.13 17.88
C ALA A 148 -16.16 10.01 17.86
N GLU A 149 -15.02 9.46 17.44
CA GLU A 149 -13.74 10.20 17.34
C GLU A 149 -13.80 11.33 16.31
N ASN A 150 -14.48 11.12 15.18
CA ASN A 150 -14.73 12.18 14.20
C ASN A 150 -15.58 13.31 14.80
N ARG A 151 -16.58 13.00 15.65
CA ARG A 151 -17.38 14.02 16.35
C ARG A 151 -16.51 14.82 17.31
N GLU A 152 -15.72 14.13 18.12
CA GLU A 152 -14.80 14.75 19.09
C GLU A 152 -13.77 15.62 18.38
N THR A 153 -13.23 15.16 17.26
CA THR A 153 -12.27 15.91 16.44
C THR A 153 -12.90 17.21 15.94
N ILE A 154 -14.07 17.15 15.30
CA ILE A 154 -14.77 18.36 14.83
C ILE A 154 -15.08 19.30 15.99
N LEU A 155 -15.51 18.77 17.14
CA LEU A 155 -15.82 19.58 18.32
C LEU A 155 -14.58 20.29 18.84
N TYR A 156 -13.46 19.56 18.99
CA TYR A 156 -12.19 20.10 19.47
C TYR A 156 -11.69 21.24 18.57
N TYR A 157 -11.63 21.02 17.26
CA TYR A 157 -11.13 22.03 16.32
C TYR A 157 -12.10 23.19 16.11
N SER A 158 -13.42 22.97 16.19
CA SER A 158 -14.40 24.06 16.13
C SER A 158 -14.37 24.92 17.40
N ALA A 159 -14.26 24.30 18.58
CA ALA A 159 -14.07 25.02 19.84
C ALA A 159 -12.77 25.83 19.82
N ALA A 160 -11.64 25.22 19.40
CA ALA A 160 -10.36 25.91 19.29
C ALA A 160 -10.47 27.14 18.38
N SER A 161 -11.05 27.01 17.18
CA SER A 161 -11.24 28.11 16.23
C SER A 161 -12.11 29.25 16.79
N VAL A 162 -13.23 28.93 17.45
CA VAL A 162 -14.12 29.94 18.05
C VAL A 162 -13.45 30.65 19.22
N ILE A 163 -12.76 29.90 20.09
CA ILE A 163 -12.08 30.45 21.27
C ILE A 163 -10.95 31.38 20.84
N THR A 164 -10.06 30.95 19.93
CA THR A 164 -8.92 31.79 19.50
C THR A 164 -9.37 33.01 18.72
N SER A 165 -10.37 32.86 17.84
CA SER A 165 -10.94 33.98 17.10
C SER A 165 -11.64 34.99 18.02
N GLY A 166 -12.41 34.51 18.99
CA GLY A 166 -13.09 35.34 19.98
C GLY A 166 -12.11 36.05 20.91
N LEU A 167 -11.08 35.35 21.37
CA LEU A 167 -10.03 35.93 22.22
C LEU A 167 -9.29 37.05 21.48
N PHE A 168 -8.89 36.84 20.23
CA PHE A 168 -8.27 37.89 19.42
C PHE A 168 -9.19 39.10 19.29
N ALA A 169 -10.47 38.89 18.96
CA ALA A 169 -11.43 39.97 18.80
C ALA A 169 -11.63 40.77 20.10
N ILE A 170 -11.76 40.10 21.25
CA ILE A 170 -11.91 40.76 22.56
C ILE A 170 -10.65 41.55 22.91
N LEU A 171 -9.46 40.94 22.79
CA LEU A 171 -8.20 41.62 23.08
C LEU A 171 -7.99 42.83 22.16
N SER A 172 -8.36 42.70 20.88
CA SER A 172 -8.27 43.75 19.86
C SER A 172 -9.34 44.85 19.95
N LEU A 173 -10.36 44.68 20.79
CA LEU A 173 -11.37 45.69 21.05
C LEU A 173 -11.17 46.38 22.41
N VAL A 174 -10.65 45.64 23.40
CA VAL A 174 -10.59 46.10 24.80
C VAL A 174 -9.19 46.56 25.21
N ILE A 175 -8.13 45.89 24.73
CA ILE A 175 -6.75 46.12 25.19
C ILE A 175 -5.91 46.77 24.09
N PHE A 176 -5.85 46.12 22.93
CA PHE A 176 -5.08 46.56 21.79
C PHE A 176 -6.03 47.22 20.80
N THR A 177 -5.80 48.47 20.39
CA THR A 177 -6.62 49.10 19.34
C THR A 177 -6.16 48.57 17.97
N ALA A 178 -6.79 47.50 17.48
CA ALA A 178 -6.44 46.88 16.20
C ALA A 178 -6.82 47.77 14.99
N GLY A 179 -5.90 47.89 14.04
CA GLY A 179 -6.11 48.61 12.79
C GLY A 179 -6.75 47.75 11.69
N THR A 180 -6.94 48.33 10.51
CA THR A 180 -7.57 47.67 9.37
C THR A 180 -6.82 46.42 8.92
N TYR A 181 -5.48 46.41 9.01
CA TYR A 181 -4.65 45.28 8.59
C TYR A 181 -4.79 44.08 9.54
N GLU A 182 -4.85 44.32 10.85
CA GLU A 182 -5.08 43.30 11.87
C GLU A 182 -6.45 42.64 11.69
N TRP A 183 -7.50 43.44 11.45
CA TRP A 183 -8.84 42.93 11.19
C TRP A 183 -8.94 42.13 9.89
N LEU A 184 -8.24 42.57 8.84
CA LEU A 184 -8.16 41.82 7.58
C LEU A 184 -7.45 40.47 7.77
N GLY A 185 -6.31 40.47 8.46
CA GLY A 185 -5.57 39.24 8.78
C GLY A 185 -6.40 38.27 9.63
N TRP A 186 -7.12 38.79 10.62
CA TRP A 186 -8.04 38.01 11.44
C TRP A 186 -9.17 37.41 10.59
N PHE A 187 -9.79 38.18 9.70
CA PHE A 187 -10.83 37.67 8.80
C PHE A 187 -10.32 36.56 7.89
N LEU A 188 -9.10 36.70 7.34
CA LEU A 188 -8.49 35.66 6.52
C LEU A 188 -8.20 34.37 7.32
N ALA A 189 -7.77 34.50 8.58
CA ALA A 189 -7.57 33.35 9.47
C ALA A 189 -8.91 32.66 9.79
N VAL A 190 -9.96 33.42 10.10
CA VAL A 190 -11.32 32.89 10.35
C VAL A 190 -11.85 32.20 9.10
N LEU A 191 -11.65 32.79 7.91
CA LEU A 191 -12.08 32.20 6.65
C LEU A 191 -11.36 30.88 6.37
N ALA A 192 -10.05 30.80 6.60
CA ALA A 192 -9.28 29.57 6.45
C ALA A 192 -9.75 28.47 7.41
N GLN A 193 -10.05 28.83 8.67
CA GLN A 193 -10.63 27.92 9.65
C GLN A 193 -12.03 27.44 9.23
N ALA A 194 -12.89 28.35 8.77
CA ALA A 194 -14.26 28.04 8.35
C ALA A 194 -14.27 27.08 7.14
N ILE A 195 -13.42 27.32 6.14
CA ILE A 195 -13.25 26.42 4.99
C ILE A 195 -12.76 25.05 5.45
N SER A 196 -11.76 25.00 6.33
CA SER A 196 -11.20 23.74 6.85
C SER A 196 -12.24 22.94 7.64
N LEU A 197 -13.02 23.61 8.50
CA LEU A 197 -14.12 22.99 9.24
C LEU A 197 -15.23 22.49 8.30
N PHE A 198 -15.60 23.27 7.28
CA PHE A 198 -16.58 22.87 6.28
C PHE A 198 -16.15 21.61 5.54
N VAL A 199 -14.88 21.54 5.10
CA VAL A 199 -14.32 20.36 4.43
C VAL A 199 -14.32 19.15 5.37
N MET A 200 -13.90 19.31 6.64
CA MET A 200 -13.96 18.20 7.62
C MET A 200 -15.40 17.76 7.93
N GLN A 201 -16.36 18.67 8.01
CA GLN A 201 -17.78 18.33 8.16
C GLN A 201 -18.31 17.55 6.95
N SER A 202 -17.89 17.92 5.74
CA SER A 202 -18.24 17.18 4.54
C SER A 202 -17.62 15.78 4.50
N MET A 203 -16.41 15.60 5.04
CA MET A 203 -15.71 14.31 5.11
C MET A 203 -16.33 13.35 6.13
N ARG A 204 -16.88 13.87 7.23
CA ARG A 204 -17.46 13.07 8.32
C ARG A 204 -18.85 12.48 8.03
N LYS A 205 -19.58 12.94 7.00
CA LYS A 205 -21.00 12.61 6.78
C LYS A 205 -21.33 11.14 7.06
N ASP A 206 -22.01 10.88 8.17
CA ASP A 206 -22.33 9.54 8.65
C ASP A 206 -23.67 9.06 8.10
N ILE A 207 -23.71 7.80 7.65
CA ILE A 207 -24.92 7.10 7.20
C ILE A 207 -25.39 6.20 8.33
N ARG A 208 -26.64 6.40 8.76
CA ARG A 208 -27.25 5.64 9.86
C ARG A 208 -28.44 4.82 9.37
N ASN A 209 -28.64 3.65 9.97
CA ASN A 209 -29.78 2.78 9.69
C ASN A 209 -31.07 3.31 10.38
N GLN A 210 -32.23 2.73 10.08
CA GLN A 210 -33.53 3.07 10.69
C GLN A 210 -33.54 2.93 12.23
N LYS A 211 -32.65 2.11 12.79
CA LYS A 211 -32.43 1.95 14.25
C LYS A 211 -31.39 2.94 14.82
N ASN A 212 -31.03 3.99 14.08
CA ASN A 212 -30.02 5.01 14.42
C ASN A 212 -28.59 4.44 14.68
N GLN A 213 -28.27 3.28 14.11
CA GLN A 213 -26.95 2.67 14.20
C GLN A 213 -26.08 3.13 13.02
N VAL A 214 -24.82 3.47 13.29
CA VAL A 214 -23.84 3.91 12.27
C VAL A 214 -23.54 2.74 11.33
N VAL A 215 -23.90 2.91 10.06
CA VAL A 215 -23.60 1.98 8.96
C VAL A 215 -22.29 2.37 8.30
N ASP A 216 -22.09 3.67 8.10
CA ASP A 216 -20.87 4.27 7.56
C ASP A 216 -20.56 5.56 8.34
N ALA A 217 -19.35 5.70 8.88
CA ALA A 217 -18.91 6.88 9.61
C ALA A 217 -18.25 7.96 8.74
N GLY A 218 -18.22 7.74 7.41
CA GLY A 218 -17.54 8.63 6.47
C GLY A 218 -16.02 8.42 6.48
N ILE A 219 -15.29 9.45 6.03
CA ILE A 219 -13.82 9.41 6.00
C ILE A 219 -13.30 9.69 7.42
N ASP A 220 -12.40 8.83 7.90
CA ASP A 220 -11.70 9.04 9.17
C ASP A 220 -10.82 10.29 9.09
N LEU A 221 -11.12 11.28 9.92
CA LEU A 221 -10.38 12.54 9.96
C LEU A 221 -8.99 12.35 10.57
N ASN A 222 -8.77 11.32 11.37
CA ASN A 222 -7.53 11.03 12.11
C ASN A 222 -6.54 10.16 11.33
N ASP A 223 -6.88 9.74 10.11
CA ASP A 223 -5.99 8.95 9.25
C ASP A 223 -4.92 9.84 8.55
N SER A 224 -3.64 9.45 8.67
CA SER A 224 -2.44 10.24 8.33
C SER A 224 -2.10 10.35 6.84
N GLY A 225 -3.13 10.43 6.00
CA GLY A 225 -2.98 10.59 4.55
C GLY A 225 -4.17 11.27 3.87
N THR A 226 -5.22 11.58 4.64
CA THR A 226 -6.45 12.18 4.14
C THR A 226 -6.32 13.71 4.03
N LEU A 227 -7.35 14.37 3.47
CA LEU A 227 -7.46 15.83 3.54
C LEU A 227 -7.78 16.32 4.96
N GLY A 228 -8.21 15.43 5.86
CA GLY A 228 -8.54 15.75 7.25
C GLY A 228 -7.36 16.32 8.02
N GLU A 229 -6.18 15.69 7.92
CA GLU A 229 -4.94 16.17 8.54
C GLU A 229 -4.58 17.59 8.09
N SER A 230 -4.59 17.84 6.78
CA SER A 230 -4.28 19.17 6.23
C SER A 230 -5.27 20.25 6.67
N CYS A 231 -6.54 19.89 6.88
CA CYS A 231 -7.54 20.81 7.43
C CYS A 231 -7.27 21.13 8.91
N LYS A 232 -6.83 20.15 9.70
CA LYS A 232 -6.44 20.38 11.11
C LYS A 232 -5.22 21.29 11.19
N ASP A 233 -4.20 21.03 10.38
CA ASP A 233 -2.98 21.85 10.32
C ASP A 233 -3.33 23.31 9.98
N ALA A 234 -4.21 23.53 9.00
CA ALA A 234 -4.68 24.86 8.65
C ALA A 234 -5.38 25.56 9.83
N ILE A 235 -6.18 24.85 10.62
CA ILE A 235 -6.84 25.40 11.82
C ILE A 235 -5.82 25.69 12.92
N ILE A 236 -4.83 24.82 13.14
CA ILE A 236 -3.77 25.00 14.15
C ILE A 236 -2.94 26.23 13.80
N VAL A 237 -2.46 26.34 12.56
CA VAL A 237 -1.66 27.48 12.09
C VAL A 237 -2.47 28.77 12.22
N SER A 238 -3.74 28.77 11.79
CA SER A 238 -4.60 29.96 11.89
C SER A 238 -4.85 30.38 13.34
N SER A 239 -5.07 29.41 14.23
CA SER A 239 -5.27 29.63 15.67
C SER A 239 -4.03 30.20 16.34
N LEU A 240 -2.85 29.67 15.99
CA LEU A 240 -1.56 30.16 16.47
C LEU A 240 -1.30 31.60 16.01
N VAL A 241 -1.54 31.87 14.72
CA VAL A 241 -1.41 33.21 14.13
C VAL A 241 -2.29 34.20 14.88
N GLN A 242 -3.56 33.86 15.16
CA GLN A 242 -4.47 34.72 15.92
C GLN A 242 -3.97 35.02 17.34
N LEU A 243 -3.45 34.02 18.06
CA LEU A 243 -2.95 34.24 19.43
C LEU A 243 -1.73 35.17 19.47
N VAL A 244 -0.81 35.02 18.51
CA VAL A 244 0.44 35.79 18.46
C VAL A 244 0.22 37.17 17.83
N ALA A 245 -0.76 37.32 16.95
CA ALA A 245 -1.02 38.55 16.21
C ALA A 245 -1.36 39.75 17.12
N CYS A 246 -1.89 39.52 18.33
CA CYS A 246 -2.11 40.57 19.33
C CYS A 246 -0.82 41.33 19.70
N PHE A 247 0.34 40.66 19.61
CA PHE A 247 1.64 41.22 19.97
C PHE A 247 2.53 41.49 18.76
N TRP A 248 2.29 40.78 17.65
CA TRP A 248 3.13 40.85 16.47
C TRP A 248 2.34 40.69 15.15
N THR A 249 1.88 41.81 14.59
CA THR A 249 1.05 41.84 13.38
C THR A 249 1.67 41.14 12.16
N LYS A 250 3.01 41.12 12.02
CA LYS A 250 3.67 40.49 10.86
C LYS A 250 3.50 38.96 10.83
N ILE A 251 3.03 38.33 11.92
CA ILE A 251 2.78 36.89 11.97
C ILE A 251 1.72 36.43 10.95
N PHE A 252 0.83 37.33 10.49
CA PHE A 252 -0.17 37.02 9.47
C PHE A 252 0.42 36.52 8.14
N PHE A 253 1.70 36.82 7.83
CA PHE A 253 2.37 36.25 6.66
C PHE A 253 2.48 34.73 6.72
N LEU A 254 2.47 34.12 7.91
CA LEU A 254 2.44 32.64 8.04
C LEU A 254 1.16 32.02 7.51
N LEU A 255 0.06 32.76 7.37
CA LEU A 255 -1.15 32.25 6.72
C LEU A 255 -0.90 31.85 5.26
N ALA A 256 0.11 32.43 4.59
CA ALA A 256 0.49 32.06 3.22
C ALA A 256 1.02 30.61 3.11
N VAL A 257 1.42 29.99 4.23
CA VAL A 257 1.83 28.57 4.26
C VAL A 257 0.66 27.66 3.91
N ILE A 258 -0.57 28.02 4.29
CA ILE A 258 -1.77 27.21 4.02
C ILE A 258 -2.01 27.02 2.52
N PRO A 259 -2.16 28.08 1.69
CA PRO A 259 -2.32 27.92 0.25
C PRO A 259 -1.06 27.37 -0.43
N ALA A 260 0.14 27.72 0.04
CA ALA A 260 1.38 27.17 -0.52
C ALA A 260 1.47 25.64 -0.35
N TYR A 261 1.13 25.14 0.83
CA TYR A 261 1.09 23.70 1.12
C TYR A 261 -0.03 23.01 0.32
N GLY A 262 -1.21 23.64 0.21
CA GLY A 262 -2.30 23.15 -0.63
C GLY A 262 -1.88 23.01 -2.10
N PHE A 263 -1.19 24.01 -2.64
CA PHE A 263 -0.64 23.97 -3.99
C PHE A 263 0.44 22.88 -4.15
N PHE A 264 1.36 22.74 -3.20
CA PHE A 264 2.36 21.68 -3.22
C PHE A 264 1.73 20.28 -3.26
N LYS A 265 0.69 20.05 -2.45
CA LYS A 265 -0.05 18.78 -2.42
C LYS A 265 -0.83 18.54 -3.72
N LEU A 266 -1.41 19.58 -4.31
CA LEU A 266 -2.07 19.53 -5.63
C LEU A 266 -1.06 19.19 -6.74
N TRP A 267 0.11 19.85 -6.73
CA TRP A 267 1.17 19.63 -7.69
C TRP A 267 1.68 18.19 -7.63
N THR A 268 2.03 17.70 -6.44
CA THR A 268 2.62 16.36 -6.27
C THR A 268 1.63 15.23 -6.52
N LYS A 269 0.36 15.38 -6.12
CA LYS A 269 -0.62 14.28 -6.18
C LYS A 269 -1.44 14.25 -7.47
N ILE A 270 -1.68 15.39 -8.13
CA ILE A 270 -2.59 15.48 -9.27
C ILE A 270 -1.84 15.92 -10.52
N LEU A 271 -1.14 17.06 -10.47
CA LEU A 271 -0.58 17.66 -11.68
C LEU A 271 0.69 16.95 -12.16
N ALA A 272 1.67 16.70 -11.28
CA ALA A 272 2.95 16.11 -11.66
C ALA A 272 2.80 14.71 -12.26
N PRO A 273 1.97 13.79 -11.71
CA PRO A 273 1.73 12.50 -12.35
C PRO A 273 1.07 12.65 -13.73
N TRP A 274 0.25 13.68 -13.97
CA TRP A 274 -0.39 13.90 -15.26
C TRP A 274 0.58 14.45 -16.32
N PHE A 275 1.44 15.40 -15.93
CA PHE A 275 2.44 16.01 -16.83
C PHE A 275 3.64 15.10 -17.12
N PHE A 276 4.02 14.26 -16.16
CA PHE A 276 5.23 13.42 -16.24
C PHE A 276 4.90 11.93 -16.27
N ALA A 277 3.64 11.54 -16.51
CA ALA A 277 3.31 10.16 -16.85
C ALA A 277 3.98 9.81 -18.18
N GLU A 278 4.93 8.89 -18.15
CA GLU A 278 5.42 8.24 -19.36
C GLU A 278 4.23 7.58 -20.07
N ALA A 279 4.13 7.79 -21.38
CA ALA A 279 3.11 7.13 -22.18
C ALA A 279 3.20 5.61 -21.92
N PRO A 280 2.07 4.92 -21.68
CA PRO A 280 2.11 3.47 -21.55
C PRO A 280 2.79 2.94 -22.80
N GLN A 281 3.95 2.30 -22.62
CA GLN A 281 4.60 1.57 -23.69
C GLN A 281 3.53 0.60 -24.22
N GLU A 282 3.17 0.73 -25.51
CA GLU A 282 2.30 -0.23 -26.16
C GLU A 282 3.02 -1.58 -26.13
N GLU A 283 2.81 -2.36 -25.07
CA GLU A 283 2.90 -3.81 -25.16
C GLU A 283 1.89 -4.19 -26.23
N VAL A 284 2.41 -4.46 -27.43
CA VAL A 284 1.69 -5.07 -28.52
C VAL A 284 1.13 -6.39 -27.98
N ASP A 285 -0.11 -6.34 -27.51
CA ASP A 285 -0.84 -7.48 -26.98
C ASP A 285 -1.00 -8.50 -28.11
N GLU A 286 -0.01 -9.41 -28.24
CA GLU A 286 0.04 -10.44 -29.28
C GLU A 286 -1.26 -11.25 -29.31
N LYS A 287 -1.98 -11.36 -28.19
CA LYS A 287 -3.28 -12.02 -28.14
C LYS A 287 -4.35 -11.27 -28.94
N LYS A 288 -4.33 -9.93 -28.97
CA LYS A 288 -5.24 -9.13 -29.81
C LYS A 288 -4.90 -9.24 -31.30
N LEU A 289 -3.60 -9.33 -31.65
CA LEU A 289 -3.16 -9.59 -33.03
C LEU A 289 -3.58 -10.99 -33.50
N ARG A 290 -3.29 -12.04 -32.73
CA ARG A 290 -3.70 -13.42 -33.04
C ARG A 290 -5.22 -13.57 -33.12
N LYS A 291 -5.98 -12.81 -32.32
CA LYS A 291 -7.46 -12.81 -32.38
C LYS A 291 -7.99 -12.12 -33.64
N LYS A 292 -7.37 -11.02 -34.09
CA LYS A 292 -7.67 -10.38 -35.38
C LYS A 292 -7.30 -11.27 -36.57
N GLU A 293 -6.16 -11.97 -36.52
CA GLU A 293 -5.76 -12.92 -37.56
C GLU A 293 -6.74 -14.11 -37.66
N ARG A 294 -7.13 -14.71 -36.54
CA ARG A 294 -8.14 -15.78 -36.51
C ARG A 294 -9.50 -15.38 -37.11
N ILE A 295 -9.88 -14.11 -37.01
CA ILE A 295 -11.12 -13.59 -37.61
C ILE A 295 -10.96 -13.40 -39.12
N LYS A 296 -9.77 -13.02 -39.59
CA LYS A 296 -9.46 -12.84 -41.02
C LYS A 296 -9.52 -14.17 -41.80
N TYR A 297 -9.06 -15.27 -41.20
CA TYR A 297 -9.11 -16.62 -41.81
C TYR A 297 -10.48 -17.31 -41.76
N LYS A 298 -11.45 -16.79 -41.00
CA LYS A 298 -12.84 -17.31 -40.99
C LYS A 298 -13.74 -16.67 -42.05
N ARG A 299 -13.23 -15.71 -42.83
CA ARG A 299 -13.98 -14.97 -43.87
C ARG A 299 -13.60 -15.37 -45.30
N PHE A 300 -12.86 -16.46 -45.47
CA PHE A 300 -12.60 -17.09 -46.76
C PHE A 300 -13.03 -18.55 -46.70
#